data_AF-A0ABD5KH61-F1
#
_entry.id   AF-A0ABD5KH61-F1
#
_cell.length_a   1.000
_cell.length_b   1.000
_cell.length_c   1.000
_cell.angle_alpha   90.00
_cell.angle_beta   90.00
_cell.angle_gamma   90.00
#
_symmetry.space_group_name_H-M   'P 1'
#
loop_
_entity.id
_entity.type
_entity.pdbx_description
1 polymer ?
#
loop_
_entity_poly.entity_id
_entity_poly.type
_entity_poly.pdbx_seq_one_letter_code
_entity_poly.pdbx_strand_id
1 'polypeptide(L)'
;MKEARVQVKVPLVPRPGMQEPEGNTISGVEKDKPAPSNLRTIPSQPARLSNPGRVSTDELNGQTTEHFHIPVIELDQFRRVKRRRMRTFGRKPRWGRNTTRWQPAAAVSALLAMALLIPVILVWPRTNESPKPVPAPTDSSSSRTPAPAPAVPVTYPEPKVRVYLSATGTTMNLPLEDYVTGVVAAEMPAEFRLEALKAQAIAARTFIVRRLAASDTSGVPSGAADVTDTVSHQVFIPPDQVKADWTRLGKAKEWEKLQQAVRESRDTVMTYQGKAITASFFSTSNGYTENAEDVWGNAVPYLQSVDSPWDKNLAPGFKQTVTMKRNEILQKLNLDAIPVTTQKSGSWMEVLSTTKGHRIKEMQIAGETFSGPEVRKLLGLRSSQFSWKTTGDEVQITTFGYGHGVGMSQWGANGMAQEGHTATQILKHYYTGISFGQASKMLASK
;
A
#
# COMPACT_ATOMS: atom_id res chain seq x y z
N MET A 1 -35.98 41.67 -2.61
CA MET A 1 -36.62 40.66 -1.74
C MET A 1 -35.51 39.76 -1.22
N LYS A 2 -34.93 40.09 -0.06
CA LYS A 2 -35.21 39.51 1.27
C LYS A 2 -34.99 37.98 1.34
N GLU A 3 -33.91 37.66 2.04
CA GLU A 3 -33.51 36.47 2.83
C GLU A 3 -34.41 35.23 2.87
N ALA A 4 -33.78 34.05 2.89
CA ALA A 4 -33.88 33.13 4.04
C ALA A 4 -32.80 32.02 3.95
N ARG A 5 -31.84 32.05 4.88
CA ARG A 5 -31.00 30.89 5.25
C ARG A 5 -31.74 30.17 6.38
N VAL A 6 -32.01 28.88 6.20
CA VAL A 6 -32.52 28.01 7.27
C VAL A 6 -31.35 27.19 7.81
N GLN A 7 -30.95 27.50 9.04
CA GLN A 7 -30.11 26.65 9.89
C GLN A 7 -31.01 25.68 10.65
N VAL A 8 -30.76 24.37 10.51
CA VAL A 8 -31.40 23.35 11.36
C VAL A 8 -30.42 22.97 12.46
N LYS A 9 -30.81 23.27 13.70
CA LYS A 9 -30.09 22.98 14.94
C LYS A 9 -30.59 21.62 15.45
N VAL A 10 -29.72 20.61 15.53
CA VAL A 10 -30.05 19.31 16.13
C VAL A 10 -29.67 19.34 17.61
N PRO A 11 -30.57 19.02 18.55
CA PRO A 11 -30.28 19.04 19.99
C PRO A 11 -29.50 17.79 20.44
N LEU A 12 -28.50 18.01 21.29
CA LEU A 12 -27.77 16.97 22.02
C LEU A 12 -28.57 16.56 23.26
N VAL A 13 -28.77 15.24 23.42
CA VAL A 13 -29.39 14.61 24.60
C VAL A 13 -28.29 14.31 25.64
N PRO A 14 -28.42 14.71 26.91
CA PRO A 14 -27.46 14.36 27.95
C PRO A 14 -27.72 12.94 28.52
N ARG A 15 -26.64 12.20 28.76
CA ARG A 15 -26.67 10.91 29.50
C ARG A 15 -26.67 11.17 31.02
N PRO A 16 -27.42 10.38 31.82
CA PRO A 16 -27.49 10.54 33.26
C PRO A 16 -26.41 9.73 34.01
N GLY A 17 -25.96 10.26 35.14
CA GLY A 17 -25.39 9.46 36.24
C GLY A 17 -23.99 9.88 36.70
N MET A 18 -23.91 10.75 37.71
CA MET A 18 -23.08 10.51 38.90
C MET A 18 -23.50 11.45 40.03
N GLN A 19 -23.62 10.86 41.22
CA GLN A 19 -24.08 11.46 42.48
C GLN A 19 -23.03 12.41 43.07
N GLU A 20 -23.49 13.55 43.57
CA GLU A 20 -22.76 14.37 44.54
C GLU A 20 -22.94 13.81 45.95
N PRO A 21 -21.99 14.07 46.88
CA PRO A 21 -22.33 14.21 48.28
C PRO A 21 -22.18 15.67 48.72
N GLU A 22 -23.28 16.20 49.28
CA GLU A 22 -23.30 17.30 50.25
C GLU A 22 -22.31 16.97 51.38
N GLY A 23 -21.45 17.87 51.86
CA GLY A 23 -21.79 19.16 52.44
C GLY A 23 -21.86 19.01 53.96
N ASN A 24 -20.78 19.33 54.67
CA ASN A 24 -20.92 19.83 56.04
C ASN A 24 -19.82 20.81 56.42
N THR A 25 -20.28 22.01 56.74
CA THR A 25 -19.58 23.18 57.27
C THR A 25 -19.16 22.92 58.71
N ILE A 26 -18.08 23.55 59.19
CA ILE A 26 -18.08 24.44 60.39
C ILE A 26 -16.66 24.98 60.66
N SER A 27 -16.60 26.31 60.60
CA SER A 27 -15.78 27.30 61.33
C SER A 27 -14.29 27.07 61.64
N GLY A 28 -13.50 28.07 61.24
CA GLY A 28 -12.82 28.92 62.23
C GLY A 28 -11.34 29.20 61.97
N VAL A 29 -11.02 30.48 61.69
CA VAL A 29 -9.98 31.31 62.36
C VAL A 29 -8.55 30.71 62.37
N GLU A 30 -7.43 31.32 61.99
CA GLU A 30 -6.99 32.66 61.58
C GLU A 30 -5.47 32.51 61.27
N LYS A 31 -4.94 33.39 60.40
CA LYS A 31 -3.53 33.85 60.23
C LYS A 31 -2.34 32.93 60.58
N ASP A 32 -1.45 32.68 59.61
CA ASP A 32 -0.23 33.49 59.39
C ASP A 32 0.77 32.76 58.45
N LYS A 33 1.38 33.54 57.55
CA LYS A 33 2.66 33.22 56.85
C LYS A 33 3.82 33.35 57.87
N PRO A 34 5.08 32.88 57.64
CA PRO A 34 5.74 32.65 56.35
C PRO A 34 6.66 31.39 56.27
N ALA A 35 7.26 31.19 55.09
CA ALA A 35 8.44 30.36 54.81
C ALA A 35 9.72 30.95 55.49
N PRO A 36 10.98 30.46 55.31
CA PRO A 36 11.49 29.42 54.39
C PRO A 36 12.68 28.57 54.97
N SER A 37 13.46 27.95 54.06
CA SER A 37 14.86 27.51 54.21
C SER A 37 15.06 26.06 54.70
N ASN A 38 16.06 25.27 54.30
CA ASN A 38 17.14 25.33 53.29
C ASN A 38 17.95 24.01 53.42
N LEU A 39 18.63 23.60 52.33
CA LEU A 39 19.87 22.76 52.30
C LEU A 39 19.72 21.28 52.72
N ARG A 40 20.46 20.27 52.26
CA ARG A 40 21.62 20.03 51.37
C ARG A 40 21.64 18.50 51.12
N THR A 41 21.76 18.00 49.89
CA THR A 41 23.00 17.45 49.26
C THR A 41 23.47 16.08 49.84
N ILE A 42 23.16 14.92 49.22
CA ILE A 42 23.99 14.02 48.32
C ILE A 42 25.17 13.31 49.05
N PRO A 43 25.72 12.12 48.66
CA PRO A 43 25.21 10.81 48.16
C PRO A 43 25.86 9.61 48.92
N SER A 44 25.60 8.34 48.54
CA SER A 44 26.64 7.31 48.27
C SER A 44 26.07 5.93 47.90
N GLN A 45 26.53 5.43 46.75
CA GLN A 45 26.56 4.03 46.26
C GLN A 45 27.75 3.26 46.92
N PRO A 46 28.13 1.99 46.57
CA PRO A 46 27.40 0.83 46.02
C PRO A 46 27.86 -0.56 46.62
N ALA A 47 27.29 -1.65 46.07
CA ALA A 47 27.97 -2.88 45.58
C ALA A 47 27.95 -4.21 46.39
N ARG A 48 28.00 -5.29 45.56
CA ARG A 48 28.35 -6.72 45.77
C ARG A 48 27.26 -7.64 46.34
N LEU A 49 27.20 -8.96 46.05
CA LEU A 49 27.56 -9.90 44.96
C LEU A 49 27.27 -11.32 45.51
N SER A 50 26.78 -12.25 44.68
CA SER A 50 26.90 -13.74 44.76
C SER A 50 26.38 -14.51 46.00
N ASN A 51 25.44 -15.47 45.83
CA ASN A 51 25.73 -16.88 45.48
C ASN A 51 24.40 -17.68 45.23
N PRO A 52 24.43 -18.86 44.57
CA PRO A 52 23.27 -19.57 44.05
C PRO A 52 22.73 -20.64 45.01
N GLY A 53 21.42 -20.91 44.92
CA GLY A 53 20.72 -21.99 45.62
C GLY A 53 19.63 -22.57 44.72
N ARG A 54 19.50 -23.90 44.77
CA ARG A 54 18.82 -24.78 43.81
C ARG A 54 17.42 -25.16 44.31
N VAL A 55 16.51 -25.38 43.34
CA VAL A 55 15.27 -26.18 43.37
C VAL A 55 14.01 -25.55 44.00
N SER A 56 13.00 -25.28 43.16
CA SER A 56 11.70 -25.95 43.26
C SER A 56 10.97 -25.89 41.92
N THR A 57 10.54 -27.05 41.46
CA THR A 57 9.53 -27.28 40.43
C THR A 57 8.16 -26.88 40.96
N ASP A 58 7.50 -25.95 40.28
CA ASP A 58 6.04 -25.84 40.11
C ASP A 58 5.72 -24.39 39.72
N GLU A 59 5.44 -24.16 38.43
CA GLU A 59 4.48 -23.15 37.93
C GLU A 59 4.50 -23.15 36.40
N LEU A 60 3.82 -24.14 35.83
CA LEU A 60 3.35 -24.16 34.45
C LEU A 60 1.93 -23.57 34.43
N ASN A 61 1.81 -22.26 34.26
CA ASN A 61 0.77 -21.64 33.40
C ASN A 61 0.83 -20.11 33.53
N GLY A 62 1.48 -19.50 32.56
CA GLY A 62 1.51 -18.05 32.40
C GLY A 62 1.89 -17.69 30.98
N GLN A 63 1.16 -18.22 29.98
CA GLN A 63 1.23 -17.66 28.64
C GLN A 63 0.56 -16.29 28.67
N THR A 64 1.37 -15.25 28.90
CA THR A 64 1.05 -13.89 28.47
C THR A 64 0.93 -13.91 26.95
N THR A 65 -0.31 -14.03 26.46
CA THR A 65 -0.65 -13.65 25.09
C THR A 65 -0.42 -12.16 24.93
N GLU A 66 0.79 -11.77 24.53
CA GLU A 66 1.02 -10.43 23.98
C GLU A 66 0.22 -10.31 22.68
N HIS A 67 -0.94 -9.67 22.79
CA HIS A 67 -1.71 -9.20 21.65
C HIS A 67 -0.98 -7.99 21.07
N PHE A 68 -0.11 -8.23 20.08
CA PHE A 68 0.51 -7.15 19.30
C PHE A 68 -0.58 -6.39 18.54
N HIS A 69 -1.00 -5.25 19.10
CA HIS A 69 -1.91 -4.31 18.44
C HIS A 69 -1.11 -3.47 17.44
N ILE A 70 -1.06 -3.93 16.19
CA ILE A 70 -0.50 -3.16 15.08
C ILE A 70 -1.66 -2.36 14.46
N PRO A 71 -1.59 -1.01 14.43
CA PRO A 71 -2.68 -0.19 13.90
C PRO A 71 -2.95 -0.49 12.42
N VAL A 72 -4.23 -0.46 12.04
CA VAL A 72 -4.69 -0.49 10.64
C VAL A 72 -4.28 0.83 9.99
N ILE A 73 -3.39 0.78 9.00
CA ILE A 73 -2.79 1.99 8.41
C ILE A 73 -3.58 2.43 7.19
N GLU A 74 -4.03 3.68 7.26
CA GLU A 74 -4.72 4.40 6.21
C GLU A 74 -3.75 4.75 5.06
N LEU A 75 -3.63 3.85 4.08
CA LEU A 75 -2.74 3.99 2.91
C LEU A 75 -3.36 4.82 1.77
N ASP A 76 -3.81 6.04 2.03
CA ASP A 76 -4.47 6.86 0.99
C ASP A 76 -3.56 7.09 -0.25
N GLN A 77 -4.22 7.17 -1.41
CA GLN A 77 -3.75 7.64 -2.72
C GLN A 77 -3.20 6.63 -3.73
N PHE A 78 -4.09 5.82 -4.33
CA PHE A 78 -3.92 5.21 -5.66
C PHE A 78 -4.99 5.64 -6.67
N ARG A 79 -5.42 6.91 -6.66
CA ARG A 79 -6.35 7.43 -7.68
C ARG A 79 -6.04 8.85 -8.13
N ARG A 80 -5.24 8.97 -9.19
CA ARG A 80 -5.39 10.06 -10.17
C ARG A 80 -5.09 9.60 -11.59
N VAL A 81 -5.94 8.77 -12.19
CA VAL A 81 -6.15 8.79 -13.65
C VAL A 81 -7.60 8.42 -13.99
N LYS A 82 -8.23 9.29 -14.78
CA LYS A 82 -9.50 9.13 -15.53
C LYS A 82 -10.80 8.92 -14.75
N ARG A 83 -11.40 10.04 -14.32
CA ARG A 83 -12.85 10.27 -14.50
C ARG A 83 -13.11 11.73 -14.88
N ARG A 84 -13.18 12.02 -16.17
CA ARG A 84 -13.88 13.21 -16.69
C ARG A 84 -15.07 12.74 -17.50
N ARG A 85 -16.24 13.29 -17.15
CA ARG A 85 -17.53 13.31 -17.83
C ARG A 85 -18.33 12.00 -17.85
N MET A 86 -19.37 11.97 -17.03
CA MET A 86 -20.75 11.72 -17.49
C MET A 86 -21.73 12.46 -16.58
N ARG A 87 -22.35 13.52 -17.09
CA ARG A 87 -23.73 13.96 -16.81
C ARG A 87 -23.97 15.31 -17.48
N THR A 88 -24.77 15.28 -18.55
CA THR A 88 -26.03 16.03 -18.74
C THR A 88 -26.41 15.94 -20.21
N PHE A 89 -27.39 15.08 -20.51
CA PHE A 89 -28.24 15.22 -21.70
C PHE A 89 -29.22 16.37 -21.44
N GLY A 90 -29.45 17.20 -22.46
CA GLY A 90 -30.60 18.09 -22.50
C GLY A 90 -30.26 19.56 -22.70
N ARG A 91 -30.02 19.96 -23.96
CA ARG A 91 -30.64 21.13 -24.62
C ARG A 91 -29.99 21.36 -25.98
N LYS A 92 -30.82 21.38 -27.04
CA LYS A 92 -30.43 21.70 -28.42
C LYS A 92 -29.98 23.17 -28.52
N PRO A 93 -28.95 23.52 -29.29
CA PRO A 93 -28.79 24.87 -29.82
C PRO A 93 -29.21 24.95 -31.29
N ARG A 94 -29.86 26.07 -31.60
CA ARG A 94 -30.36 26.49 -32.92
C ARG A 94 -29.20 26.72 -33.89
N TRP A 95 -29.48 26.40 -35.14
CA TRP A 95 -28.63 26.68 -36.29
C TRP A 95 -28.62 28.18 -36.59
N GLY A 96 -27.44 28.78 -36.63
CA GLY A 96 -27.20 30.13 -37.15
C GLY A 96 -26.10 30.06 -38.21
N ARG A 97 -26.47 30.34 -39.45
CA ARG A 97 -25.55 30.53 -40.59
C ARG A 97 -24.83 31.87 -40.44
N ASN A 98 -23.54 31.89 -40.77
CA ASN A 98 -22.83 32.91 -41.57
C ASN A 98 -21.37 32.47 -41.71
N THR A 99 -20.96 31.99 -42.90
CA THR A 99 -20.11 32.72 -43.88
C THR A 99 -18.79 33.21 -43.24
N THR A 100 -17.62 32.67 -43.58
CA THR A 100 -16.90 32.98 -44.82
C THR A 100 -15.66 32.07 -44.95
N ARG A 101 -15.35 31.72 -46.20
CA ARG A 101 -14.16 31.07 -46.82
C ARG A 101 -12.91 30.84 -45.96
N TRP A 102 -12.20 29.73 -46.23
CA TRP A 102 -10.86 29.66 -46.84
C TRP A 102 -10.47 28.17 -46.99
N GLN A 103 -10.32 27.69 -48.24
CA GLN A 103 -9.57 26.46 -48.55
C GLN A 103 -8.10 26.86 -48.82
N PRO A 104 -7.12 26.05 -48.42
CA PRO A 104 -6.67 24.97 -49.30
C PRO A 104 -6.46 23.64 -48.54
N ALA A 105 -7.54 22.88 -48.31
CA ALA A 105 -7.45 21.51 -47.78
C ALA A 105 -7.11 20.45 -48.87
N ALA A 106 -6.91 20.88 -50.12
CA ALA A 106 -6.68 19.98 -51.25
C ALA A 106 -5.21 19.49 -51.38
N ALA A 107 -4.22 20.22 -50.84
CA ALA A 107 -2.81 19.82 -50.96
C ALA A 107 -2.34 18.85 -49.86
N VAL A 108 -3.03 18.81 -48.71
CA VAL A 108 -2.68 17.90 -47.58
C VAL A 108 -3.30 16.51 -47.77
N SER A 109 -4.39 16.41 -48.53
CA SER A 109 -5.09 15.14 -48.79
C SER A 109 -4.39 14.25 -49.83
N ALA A 110 -3.59 14.83 -50.74
CA ALA A 110 -2.81 14.08 -51.73
C ALA A 110 -1.52 13.45 -51.16
N LEU A 111 -0.90 14.09 -50.15
CA LEU A 111 0.31 13.57 -49.48
C LEU A 111 0.01 12.45 -48.47
N LEU A 112 -1.18 12.46 -47.85
CA LEU A 112 -1.65 11.37 -46.98
C LEU A 112 -2.11 10.12 -47.75
N ALA A 113 -2.55 10.28 -49.01
CA ALA A 113 -2.91 9.15 -49.87
C ALA A 113 -1.69 8.41 -50.47
N MET A 114 -0.58 9.12 -50.77
CA MET A 114 0.66 8.46 -51.21
C MET A 114 1.42 7.74 -50.08
N ALA A 115 1.32 8.19 -48.82
CA ALA A 115 1.97 7.53 -47.68
C ALA A 115 1.28 6.21 -47.27
N LEU A 116 0.02 6.01 -47.64
CA LEU A 116 -0.74 4.77 -47.37
C LEU A 116 -0.58 3.69 -48.45
N LEU A 117 0.02 4.00 -49.60
CA LEU A 117 0.26 3.02 -50.68
C LEU A 117 1.67 2.39 -50.65
N ILE A 118 2.59 2.93 -49.87
CA ILE A 118 3.98 2.44 -49.78
C ILE A 118 4.12 1.10 -49.02
N PRO A 119 3.29 0.73 -48.03
CA PRO A 119 3.37 -0.60 -47.42
C PRO A 119 2.70 -1.72 -48.25
N VAL A 120 1.89 -1.38 -49.27
CA VAL A 120 1.14 -2.36 -50.07
C VAL A 120 1.90 -2.81 -51.33
N ILE A 121 2.92 -2.06 -51.75
CA ILE A 121 3.82 -2.44 -52.87
C ILE A 121 5.00 -3.32 -52.38
N LEU A 122 5.20 -3.43 -51.06
CA LEU A 122 6.25 -4.28 -50.46
C LEU A 122 5.77 -5.70 -50.10
N VAL A 123 4.47 -5.99 -50.22
CA VAL A 123 3.88 -7.32 -49.95
C VAL A 123 2.87 -7.69 -51.05
N TRP A 124 3.39 -8.14 -52.21
CA TRP A 124 2.67 -8.95 -53.19
C TRP A 124 3.57 -10.15 -53.57
N PRO A 125 3.04 -11.36 -53.77
CA PRO A 125 3.79 -12.60 -53.57
C PRO A 125 4.66 -12.93 -54.78
N ARG A 126 5.94 -13.25 -54.52
CA ARG A 126 6.78 -14.00 -55.45
C ARG A 126 6.61 -15.49 -55.16
N THR A 127 5.73 -16.13 -55.91
CA THR A 127 5.77 -17.59 -56.08
C THR A 127 6.72 -17.92 -57.22
N ASN A 128 7.83 -18.60 -56.91
CA ASN A 128 8.38 -19.73 -57.66
C ASN A 128 9.82 -20.00 -57.23
N GLU A 129 10.01 -20.72 -56.13
CA GLU A 129 11.14 -21.64 -56.00
C GLU A 129 10.67 -22.92 -55.30
N SER A 130 10.76 -24.02 -56.03
CA SER A 130 10.46 -25.37 -55.55
C SER A 130 11.50 -25.81 -54.52
N PRO A 131 11.12 -26.33 -53.34
CA PRO A 131 12.10 -26.83 -52.38
C PRO A 131 12.70 -28.16 -52.85
N LYS A 132 14.03 -28.19 -52.97
CA LYS A 132 14.81 -29.44 -53.10
C LYS A 132 14.79 -30.22 -51.77
N PRO A 133 14.70 -31.55 -51.77
CA PRO A 133 14.67 -32.36 -50.57
C PRO A 133 16.09 -32.52 -49.98
N VAL A 134 16.24 -32.25 -48.68
CA VAL A 134 17.46 -32.48 -47.88
C VAL A 134 17.02 -33.15 -46.57
N PRO A 135 17.78 -34.14 -46.05
CA PRO A 135 17.22 -35.27 -45.32
C PRO A 135 16.91 -34.98 -43.84
N ALA A 136 16.09 -35.86 -43.27
CA ALA A 136 15.64 -35.82 -41.88
C ALA A 136 16.81 -35.73 -40.87
N PRO A 137 16.76 -34.78 -39.93
CA PRO A 137 17.51 -34.88 -38.69
C PRO A 137 16.75 -35.78 -37.70
N THR A 138 17.50 -36.74 -37.20
CA THR A 138 17.20 -37.69 -36.13
C THR A 138 16.75 -37.01 -34.84
N ASP A 139 15.89 -37.71 -34.10
CA ASP A 139 15.34 -37.40 -32.79
C ASP A 139 16.18 -36.44 -31.93
N SER A 140 15.63 -35.26 -31.67
CA SER A 140 16.02 -34.42 -30.54
C SER A 140 14.75 -34.09 -29.76
N SER A 141 14.75 -34.47 -28.48
CA SER A 141 13.60 -34.44 -27.60
C SER A 141 12.94 -33.07 -27.58
N SER A 142 11.70 -33.00 -28.04
CA SER A 142 10.82 -31.89 -27.73
C SER A 142 10.58 -31.87 -26.22
N SER A 143 11.20 -30.94 -25.52
CA SER A 143 10.80 -30.54 -24.18
C SER A 143 9.40 -29.93 -24.29
N ARG A 144 8.38 -30.78 -24.22
CA ARG A 144 7.01 -30.34 -23.96
C ARG A 144 7.06 -29.49 -22.69
N THR A 145 6.74 -28.20 -22.81
CA THR A 145 6.35 -27.38 -21.66
C THR A 145 5.32 -28.20 -20.87
N PRO A 146 5.53 -28.45 -19.56
CA PRO A 146 4.57 -29.20 -18.79
C PRO A 146 3.20 -28.53 -18.92
N ALA A 147 2.16 -29.33 -19.19
CA ALA A 147 0.79 -28.86 -19.05
C ALA A 147 0.63 -28.20 -17.67
N PRO A 148 -0.15 -27.11 -17.54
CA PRO A 148 -0.37 -26.46 -16.25
C PRO A 148 -0.77 -27.53 -15.24
N ALA A 149 -0.07 -27.55 -14.10
CA ALA A 149 -0.37 -28.50 -13.04
C ALA A 149 -1.88 -28.45 -12.77
N PRO A 150 -2.56 -29.60 -12.67
CA PRO A 150 -3.99 -29.62 -12.41
C PRO A 150 -4.27 -28.76 -11.18
N ALA A 151 -5.29 -27.90 -11.28
CA ALA A 151 -5.75 -27.12 -10.14
C ALA A 151 -5.91 -28.08 -8.96
N VAL A 152 -5.15 -27.84 -7.89
CA VAL A 152 -5.17 -28.70 -6.70
C VAL A 152 -6.65 -28.91 -6.35
N PRO A 153 -7.15 -30.17 -6.32
CA PRO A 153 -8.55 -30.41 -6.03
C PRO A 153 -8.87 -29.75 -4.69
N VAL A 154 -9.99 -29.04 -4.65
CA VAL A 154 -10.44 -28.34 -3.44
C VAL A 154 -10.86 -29.39 -2.43
N THR A 155 -9.95 -29.75 -1.53
CA THR A 155 -10.17 -30.79 -0.51
C THR A 155 -10.75 -30.25 0.79
N TYR A 156 -11.05 -28.95 0.85
CA TYR A 156 -11.61 -28.30 2.05
C TYR A 156 -12.75 -27.32 1.69
N PRO A 157 -13.76 -27.16 2.57
CA PRO A 157 -14.77 -26.13 2.40
C PRO A 157 -14.09 -24.76 2.42
N GLU A 158 -14.23 -24.02 1.33
CA GLU A 158 -13.54 -22.74 1.18
C GLU A 158 -14.16 -21.68 2.13
N PRO A 159 -13.34 -21.04 3.00
CA PRO A 159 -13.82 -19.98 3.87
C PRO A 159 -14.40 -18.83 3.05
N LYS A 160 -15.43 -18.20 3.59
CA LYS A 160 -16.00 -17.00 3.00
C LYS A 160 -15.40 -15.75 3.62
N VAL A 161 -15.27 -14.71 2.81
CA VAL A 161 -14.78 -13.39 3.19
C VAL A 161 -15.92 -12.39 3.01
N ARG A 162 -16.18 -11.59 4.04
CA ARG A 162 -17.11 -10.46 3.98
C ARG A 162 -16.32 -9.19 3.69
N VAL A 163 -16.60 -8.56 2.55
CA VAL A 163 -15.92 -7.34 2.10
C VAL A 163 -16.90 -6.18 2.08
N TYR A 164 -16.61 -5.13 2.85
CA TYR A 164 -17.36 -3.90 2.79
C TYR A 164 -16.92 -3.04 1.59
N LEU A 165 -17.85 -2.74 0.69
CA LEU A 165 -17.65 -1.88 -0.47
C LEU A 165 -17.89 -0.42 -0.10
N SER A 166 -16.83 0.38 0.00
CA SER A 166 -16.90 1.78 0.41
C SER A 166 -17.75 2.65 -0.53
N ALA A 167 -17.78 2.32 -1.82
CA ALA A 167 -18.53 3.10 -2.81
C ALA A 167 -20.06 2.98 -2.69
N THR A 168 -20.56 1.85 -2.20
CA THR A 168 -22.00 1.56 -2.11
C THR A 168 -22.50 1.43 -0.67
N GLY A 169 -21.59 1.26 0.30
CA GLY A 169 -21.92 0.98 1.69
C GLY A 169 -22.47 -0.43 1.94
N THR A 170 -22.28 -1.36 1.00
CA THR A 170 -22.81 -2.73 1.06
C THR A 170 -21.71 -3.73 1.35
N THR A 171 -22.07 -4.90 1.92
CA THR A 171 -21.12 -5.99 2.17
C THR A 171 -21.31 -7.11 1.15
N MET A 172 -20.24 -7.49 0.45
CA MET A 172 -20.18 -8.69 -0.38
C MET A 172 -19.70 -9.89 0.44
N ASN A 173 -20.21 -11.08 0.13
CA ASN A 173 -19.78 -12.33 0.75
C ASN A 173 -19.31 -13.30 -0.35
N LEU A 174 -18.02 -13.62 -0.37
CA LEU A 174 -17.40 -14.36 -1.48
C LEU A 174 -16.41 -15.42 -0.96
N PRO A 175 -16.16 -16.50 -1.74
CA PRO A 175 -15.09 -17.44 -1.45
C PRO A 175 -13.71 -16.75 -1.33
N LEU A 176 -12.83 -17.29 -0.50
CA LEU A 176 -11.50 -16.75 -0.23
C LEU A 176 -10.67 -16.50 -1.49
N GLU A 177 -10.65 -17.42 -2.44
CA GLU A 177 -9.87 -17.34 -3.67
C GLU A 177 -10.46 -16.33 -4.66
N ASP A 178 -11.77 -16.11 -4.63
CA ASP A 178 -12.41 -15.01 -5.37
C ASP A 178 -12.02 -13.66 -4.77
N TYR A 179 -11.93 -13.57 -3.44
CA TYR A 179 -11.41 -12.38 -2.77
C TYR A 179 -9.96 -12.10 -3.16
N VAL A 180 -9.10 -13.11 -3.07
CA VAL A 180 -7.68 -13.00 -3.45
C VAL A 180 -7.54 -12.59 -4.92
N THR A 181 -8.37 -13.15 -5.82
CA THR A 181 -8.42 -12.75 -7.24
C THR A 181 -8.71 -11.26 -7.40
N GLY A 182 -9.71 -10.75 -6.69
CA GLY A 182 -10.08 -9.33 -6.74
C GLY A 182 -9.00 -8.40 -6.17
N VAL A 183 -8.27 -8.84 -5.13
CA VAL A 183 -7.15 -8.09 -4.57
C VAL A 183 -5.96 -8.07 -5.52
N VAL A 184 -5.54 -9.22 -6.06
CA VAL A 184 -4.39 -9.30 -6.98
C VAL A 184 -4.64 -8.44 -8.23
N ALA A 185 -5.87 -8.45 -8.74
CA ALA A 185 -6.26 -7.65 -9.91
C ALA A 185 -6.23 -6.14 -9.63
N ALA A 186 -6.47 -5.73 -8.39
CA ALA A 186 -6.48 -4.35 -7.97
C ALA A 186 -5.08 -3.81 -7.64
N GLU A 187 -4.22 -4.67 -7.08
CA GLU A 187 -2.94 -4.27 -6.48
C GLU A 187 -1.74 -4.43 -7.42
N MET A 188 -1.74 -5.44 -8.31
CA MET A 188 -0.56 -5.77 -9.12
C MET A 188 -0.88 -5.73 -10.62
N PRO A 189 -0.04 -5.07 -11.44
CA PRO A 189 -0.23 -5.06 -12.89
C PRO A 189 -0.21 -6.48 -13.45
N ALA A 190 -1.20 -6.78 -14.28
CA ALA A 190 -1.37 -8.12 -14.85
C ALA A 190 -0.22 -8.51 -15.77
N GLU A 191 0.54 -7.55 -16.27
CA GLU A 191 1.71 -7.75 -17.13
C GLU A 191 2.92 -8.31 -16.36
N PHE A 192 2.92 -8.25 -15.02
CA PHE A 192 4.00 -8.79 -14.19
C PHE A 192 4.17 -10.29 -14.38
N ARG A 193 5.37 -10.80 -14.04
CA ARG A 193 5.71 -12.22 -14.14
C ARG A 193 4.80 -13.06 -13.25
N LEU A 194 4.54 -14.30 -13.68
CA LEU A 194 3.64 -15.21 -12.99
C LEU A 194 4.05 -15.45 -11.53
N GLU A 195 5.35 -15.64 -11.26
CA GLU A 195 5.86 -15.84 -9.90
C GLU A 195 5.67 -14.61 -9.00
N ALA A 196 5.71 -13.39 -9.55
CA ALA A 196 5.39 -12.17 -8.79
C ALA A 196 3.90 -12.09 -8.46
N LEU A 197 3.02 -12.45 -9.41
CA LEU A 197 1.57 -12.53 -9.18
C LEU A 197 1.22 -13.60 -8.12
N LYS A 198 1.91 -14.76 -8.15
CA LYS A 198 1.79 -15.79 -7.11
C LYS A 198 2.23 -15.28 -5.74
N ALA A 199 3.36 -14.57 -5.67
CA ALA A 199 3.83 -13.97 -4.42
C ALA A 199 2.80 -12.97 -3.85
N GLN A 200 2.21 -12.12 -4.71
CA GLN A 200 1.13 -11.22 -4.33
C GLN A 200 -0.11 -11.97 -3.86
N ALA A 201 -0.52 -13.05 -4.52
CA ALA A 201 -1.66 -13.85 -4.12
C ALA A 201 -1.46 -14.48 -2.72
N ILE A 202 -0.26 -15.00 -2.44
CA ILE A 202 0.09 -15.56 -1.12
C ILE A 202 0.07 -14.44 -0.06
N ALA A 203 0.62 -13.26 -0.36
CA ALA A 203 0.58 -12.12 0.57
C ALA A 203 -0.86 -11.66 0.86
N ALA A 204 -1.69 -11.51 -0.18
CA ALA A 204 -3.10 -11.17 -0.04
C ALA A 204 -3.87 -12.19 0.80
N ARG A 205 -3.69 -13.48 0.50
CA ARG A 205 -4.30 -14.59 1.26
C ARG A 205 -3.85 -14.61 2.72
N THR A 206 -2.57 -14.40 2.97
CA THR A 206 -2.02 -14.39 4.33
C THR A 206 -2.66 -13.28 5.18
N PHE A 207 -2.82 -12.09 4.60
CA PHE A 207 -3.46 -10.96 5.28
C PHE A 207 -4.89 -11.29 5.72
N ILE A 208 -5.73 -11.79 4.81
CA ILE A 208 -7.12 -12.08 5.14
C ILE A 208 -7.24 -13.29 6.07
N VAL A 209 -6.42 -14.33 5.89
CA VAL A 209 -6.41 -15.51 6.78
C VAL A 209 -6.03 -15.11 8.21
N ARG A 210 -5.05 -14.22 8.39
CA ARG A 210 -4.70 -13.68 9.72
C ARG A 210 -5.91 -13.02 10.38
N ARG A 211 -6.63 -12.17 9.64
CA ARG A 211 -7.81 -11.46 10.17
C ARG A 211 -8.96 -12.42 10.50
N LEU A 212 -9.26 -13.33 9.59
CA LEU A 212 -10.29 -14.35 9.80
C LEU A 212 -9.95 -15.24 11.00
N ALA A 213 -8.70 -15.67 11.16
CA ALA A 213 -8.28 -16.47 12.31
C ALA A 213 -8.43 -15.71 13.63
N ALA A 214 -8.08 -14.42 13.65
CA ALA A 214 -8.21 -13.55 14.83
C ALA A 214 -9.63 -13.00 15.08
N SER A 215 -10.60 -13.25 14.20
CA SER A 215 -11.91 -12.55 14.20
C SER A 215 -11.76 -11.02 14.19
N ASP A 216 -10.71 -10.53 13.54
CA ASP A 216 -10.37 -9.11 13.51
C ASP A 216 -11.23 -8.36 12.48
N THR A 217 -12.12 -7.51 12.99
CA THR A 217 -13.00 -6.61 12.21
C THR A 217 -12.63 -5.14 12.39
N SER A 218 -11.44 -4.85 12.95
CA SER A 218 -10.97 -3.48 13.15
C SER A 218 -10.91 -2.70 11.84
N GLY A 219 -11.22 -1.40 11.90
CA GLY A 219 -11.19 -0.52 10.71
C GLY A 219 -12.35 -0.71 9.72
N VAL A 220 -13.29 -1.62 9.98
CA VAL A 220 -14.48 -1.82 9.14
C VAL A 220 -15.67 -1.04 9.71
N PRO A 221 -16.40 -0.27 8.89
CA PRO A 221 -17.64 0.36 9.33
C PRO A 221 -18.63 -0.68 9.89
N SER A 222 -19.20 -0.43 11.06
CA SER A 222 -20.17 -1.30 11.78
C SER A 222 -19.67 -2.68 12.26
N GLY A 223 -18.41 -3.06 12.01
CA GLY A 223 -17.85 -4.37 12.41
C GLY A 223 -18.50 -5.59 11.74
N ALA A 224 -19.38 -5.38 10.75
CA ALA A 224 -20.16 -6.44 10.11
C ALA A 224 -19.45 -7.16 8.94
N ALA A 225 -18.25 -6.69 8.57
CA ALA A 225 -17.42 -7.30 7.54
C ALA A 225 -15.99 -7.53 8.06
N ASP A 226 -15.21 -8.33 7.34
CA ASP A 226 -13.86 -8.73 7.75
C ASP A 226 -12.83 -7.69 7.28
N VAL A 227 -13.07 -7.06 6.13
CA VAL A 227 -12.20 -6.08 5.48
C VAL A 227 -13.00 -5.04 4.69
N THR A 228 -12.36 -3.93 4.32
CA THR A 228 -12.87 -2.94 3.36
C THR A 228 -12.15 -3.07 2.01
N ASP A 229 -12.74 -2.51 0.96
CA ASP A 229 -12.16 -2.45 -0.40
C ASP A 229 -11.13 -1.32 -0.61
N THR A 230 -10.65 -0.73 0.49
CA THR A 230 -9.71 0.38 0.46
C THR A 230 -8.35 -0.05 0.96
N VAL A 231 -7.38 0.80 0.66
CA VAL A 231 -6.01 0.78 1.15
C VAL A 231 -5.85 0.65 2.67
N SER A 232 -6.88 0.95 3.47
CA SER A 232 -6.86 0.66 4.92
C SER A 232 -6.70 -0.84 5.20
N HIS A 233 -7.18 -1.70 4.30
CA HIS A 233 -6.95 -3.14 4.35
C HIS A 233 -6.21 -3.59 3.09
N GLN A 234 -6.95 -3.79 1.98
CA GLN A 234 -6.42 -4.13 0.67
C GLN A 234 -7.37 -3.55 -0.38
N VAL A 235 -6.83 -2.99 -1.46
CA VAL A 235 -7.68 -2.55 -2.57
C VAL A 235 -8.30 -3.80 -3.18
N PHE A 236 -9.62 -3.76 -3.36
CA PHE A 236 -10.38 -4.88 -3.90
C PHE A 236 -11.27 -4.40 -5.04
N ILE A 237 -11.29 -5.17 -6.14
CA ILE A 237 -12.27 -4.99 -7.22
C ILE A 237 -13.04 -6.32 -7.34
N PRO A 238 -14.39 -6.28 -7.36
CA PRO A 238 -15.19 -7.49 -7.56
C PRO A 238 -14.74 -8.29 -8.80
N PRO A 239 -14.50 -9.61 -8.69
CA PRO A 239 -13.97 -10.41 -9.82
C PRO A 239 -14.81 -10.33 -11.09
N ASP A 240 -16.15 -10.29 -10.97
CA ASP A 240 -17.05 -10.13 -12.11
C ASP A 240 -16.84 -8.79 -12.83
N GLN A 241 -16.57 -7.73 -12.07
CA GLN A 241 -16.23 -6.43 -12.63
C GLN A 241 -14.88 -6.47 -13.34
N VAL A 242 -13.86 -7.09 -12.73
CA VAL A 242 -12.54 -7.27 -13.36
C VAL A 242 -12.69 -8.01 -14.69
N LYS A 243 -13.38 -9.15 -14.67
CA LYS A 243 -13.63 -9.97 -15.86
C LYS A 243 -14.34 -9.19 -16.96
N ALA A 244 -15.40 -8.45 -16.62
CA ALA A 244 -16.15 -7.64 -17.59
C ALA A 244 -15.30 -6.53 -18.21
N ASP A 245 -14.55 -5.79 -17.37
CA ASP A 245 -13.68 -4.71 -17.83
C ASP A 245 -12.53 -5.23 -18.70
N TRP A 246 -11.90 -6.34 -18.31
CA TRP A 246 -10.76 -6.89 -19.04
C TRP A 246 -11.18 -7.57 -20.34
N THR A 247 -12.34 -8.25 -20.37
CA THR A 247 -12.93 -8.77 -21.61
C THR A 247 -13.14 -7.64 -22.61
N ARG A 248 -13.73 -6.53 -22.18
CA ARG A 248 -13.94 -5.33 -23.03
C ARG A 248 -12.64 -4.71 -23.52
N LEU A 249 -11.55 -4.84 -22.76
CA LEU A 249 -10.22 -4.34 -23.11
C LEU A 249 -9.36 -5.35 -23.90
N GLY A 250 -9.89 -6.54 -24.21
CA GLY A 250 -9.13 -7.58 -24.91
C GLY A 250 -8.05 -8.27 -24.06
N LYS A 251 -8.14 -8.17 -22.73
CA LYS A 251 -7.15 -8.69 -21.75
C LYS A 251 -7.43 -10.12 -21.27
N ALA A 252 -7.84 -11.00 -22.18
CA ALA A 252 -8.22 -12.38 -21.83
C ALA A 252 -7.01 -13.19 -21.31
N LYS A 253 -5.83 -13.03 -21.91
CA LYS A 253 -4.61 -13.73 -21.51
C LYS A 253 -4.11 -13.29 -20.14
N GLU A 254 -4.21 -12.00 -19.85
CA GLU A 254 -3.88 -11.43 -18.55
C GLU A 254 -4.82 -11.96 -17.48
N TRP A 255 -6.12 -12.06 -17.78
CA TRP A 255 -7.11 -12.63 -16.89
C TRP A 255 -6.80 -14.10 -16.57
N GLU A 256 -6.50 -14.91 -17.60
CA GLU A 256 -6.10 -16.31 -17.42
C GLU A 256 -4.83 -16.46 -16.58
N LYS A 257 -3.81 -15.61 -16.83
CA LYS A 257 -2.56 -15.61 -16.06
C LYS A 257 -2.79 -15.24 -14.60
N LEU A 258 -3.66 -14.27 -14.33
CA LEU A 258 -4.02 -13.90 -12.96
C LEU A 258 -4.73 -15.06 -12.25
N GLN A 259 -5.73 -15.67 -12.90
CA GLN A 259 -6.41 -16.84 -12.36
C GLN A 259 -5.43 -18.01 -12.13
N GLN A 260 -4.45 -18.19 -13.03
CA GLN A 260 -3.40 -19.18 -12.87
C GLN A 260 -2.55 -18.91 -11.62
N ALA A 261 -2.14 -17.66 -11.40
CA ALA A 261 -1.37 -17.30 -10.21
C ALA A 261 -2.11 -17.61 -8.90
N VAL A 262 -3.41 -17.30 -8.85
CA VAL A 262 -4.24 -17.58 -7.67
C VAL A 262 -4.42 -19.10 -7.48
N ARG A 263 -4.76 -19.84 -8.55
CA ARG A 263 -4.94 -21.30 -8.48
C ARG A 263 -3.66 -22.03 -8.07
N GLU A 264 -2.52 -21.68 -8.67
CA GLU A 264 -1.23 -22.36 -8.41
C GLU A 264 -0.63 -21.98 -7.05
N SER A 265 -1.11 -20.91 -6.41
CA SER A 265 -0.73 -20.53 -5.05
C SER A 265 -1.81 -20.82 -4.00
N ARG A 266 -2.87 -21.52 -4.40
CA ARG A 266 -4.05 -21.80 -3.57
C ARG A 266 -3.63 -22.41 -2.24
N ASP A 267 -4.36 -22.05 -1.19
CA ASP A 267 -4.17 -22.51 0.18
C ASP A 267 -2.83 -22.11 0.84
N THR A 268 -1.86 -21.58 0.09
CA THR A 268 -0.55 -21.21 0.64
C THR A 268 -0.61 -19.85 1.33
N VAL A 269 -0.13 -19.81 2.57
CA VAL A 269 0.03 -18.59 3.39
C VAL A 269 1.42 -18.54 4.03
N MET A 270 1.85 -17.34 4.42
CA MET A 270 3.10 -17.13 5.14
C MET A 270 2.87 -17.13 6.65
N THR A 271 3.81 -17.73 7.37
CA THR A 271 3.76 -17.90 8.82
C THR A 271 5.07 -17.51 9.48
N TYR A 272 4.96 -17.09 10.73
CA TYR A 272 6.09 -16.94 11.64
C TYR A 272 5.67 -17.54 12.98
N GLN A 273 6.47 -18.47 13.51
CA GLN A 273 6.12 -19.23 14.73
C GLN A 273 4.71 -19.85 14.67
N GLY A 274 4.35 -20.42 13.51
CA GLY A 274 3.07 -21.10 13.28
C GLY A 274 1.86 -20.19 13.11
N LYS A 275 2.00 -18.86 13.28
CA LYS A 275 0.90 -17.88 13.11
C LYS A 275 1.02 -17.18 11.76
N ALA A 276 -0.11 -16.88 11.12
CA ALA A 276 -0.13 -16.08 9.90
C ALA A 276 0.46 -14.68 10.15
N ILE A 277 1.34 -14.22 9.26
CA ILE A 277 2.06 -12.95 9.44
C ILE A 277 1.24 -11.72 9.02
N THR A 278 1.72 -10.54 9.40
CA THR A 278 1.37 -9.28 8.72
C THR A 278 2.12 -9.21 7.38
N ALA A 279 1.44 -9.57 6.29
CA ALA A 279 2.00 -9.63 4.94
C ALA A 279 1.90 -8.28 4.20
N SER A 280 2.60 -7.26 4.69
CA SER A 280 2.56 -5.92 4.07
C SER A 280 3.37 -5.85 2.78
N PHE A 281 2.86 -5.11 1.80
CA PHE A 281 3.50 -4.91 0.51
C PHE A 281 3.29 -3.48 0.02
N PHE A 282 4.14 -3.03 -0.90
CA PHE A 282 4.08 -1.69 -1.47
C PHE A 282 4.63 -1.69 -2.90
N SER A 283 4.43 -0.59 -3.62
CA SER A 283 4.70 -0.57 -5.06
C SER A 283 6.18 -0.66 -5.40
N THR A 284 6.98 0.29 -4.93
CA THR A 284 8.36 0.46 -5.38
C THR A 284 9.26 0.88 -4.23
N SER A 285 10.38 0.20 -4.06
CA SER A 285 11.42 0.55 -3.08
C SER A 285 12.30 1.66 -3.60
N ASN A 286 13.13 2.22 -2.72
CA ASN A 286 14.23 3.09 -3.10
C ASN A 286 15.55 2.33 -3.35
N GLY A 287 15.48 1.00 -3.45
CA GLY A 287 16.63 0.10 -3.40
C GLY A 287 16.66 -0.74 -2.12
N TYR A 288 15.89 -0.37 -1.10
CA TYR A 288 15.77 -1.11 0.17
C TYR A 288 14.33 -1.06 0.72
N THR A 289 13.97 -2.09 1.48
CA THR A 289 12.77 -2.08 2.32
C THR A 289 13.06 -1.44 3.68
N GLU A 290 12.01 -1.15 4.45
CA GLU A 290 12.09 -0.60 5.80
C GLU A 290 11.84 -1.67 6.86
N ASN A 291 12.45 -1.47 8.03
CA ASN A 291 12.00 -2.14 9.23
C ASN A 291 10.60 -1.60 9.62
N ALA A 292 9.76 -2.45 10.21
CA ALA A 292 8.42 -2.03 10.61
C ALA A 292 8.43 -0.90 11.67
N GLU A 293 9.37 -0.92 12.62
CA GLU A 293 9.48 0.06 13.69
C GLU A 293 9.80 1.48 13.18
N ASP A 294 10.53 1.61 12.08
CA ASP A 294 10.90 2.90 11.50
C ASP A 294 9.71 3.58 10.78
N VAL A 295 8.62 2.83 10.53
CA VAL A 295 7.42 3.35 9.88
C VAL A 295 6.20 3.35 10.81
N TRP A 296 6.09 2.35 11.69
CA TRP A 296 4.89 2.07 12.52
C TRP A 296 5.17 2.01 14.02
N GLY A 297 6.41 2.25 14.44
CA GLY A 297 6.82 2.34 15.85
C GLY A 297 7.02 1.01 16.57
N ASN A 298 6.57 -0.12 16.01
CA ASN A 298 6.72 -1.45 16.62
C ASN A 298 7.59 -2.36 15.78
N ALA A 299 8.54 -3.02 16.43
CA ALA A 299 9.41 -4.00 15.77
C ALA A 299 8.62 -5.25 15.39
N VAL A 300 8.85 -5.75 14.17
CA VAL A 300 8.22 -6.98 13.68
C VAL A 300 9.33 -7.88 13.10
N PRO A 301 9.60 -9.07 13.69
CA PRO A 301 10.80 -9.86 13.37
C PRO A 301 10.95 -10.26 11.90
N TYR A 302 9.83 -10.41 11.19
CA TYR A 302 9.82 -10.78 9.77
C TYR A 302 9.66 -9.59 8.81
N LEU A 303 9.52 -8.36 9.32
CA LEU A 303 9.46 -7.13 8.50
C LEU A 303 10.71 -6.29 8.77
N GLN A 304 11.80 -6.75 8.18
CA GLN A 304 13.12 -6.16 8.31
C GLN A 304 13.56 -5.55 6.98
N SER A 305 14.45 -4.56 7.07
CA SER A 305 15.07 -3.94 5.91
C SER A 305 15.99 -4.94 5.19
N VAL A 306 15.67 -5.19 3.93
CA VAL A 306 16.42 -6.00 2.95
C VAL A 306 16.66 -5.17 1.69
N ASP A 307 17.64 -5.58 0.89
CA ASP A 307 17.91 -4.98 -0.42
C ASP A 307 16.80 -5.29 -1.42
N SER A 308 16.59 -4.39 -2.37
CA SER A 308 15.62 -4.53 -3.45
C SER A 308 16.13 -3.76 -4.68
N PRO A 309 17.25 -4.20 -5.28
CA PRO A 309 17.99 -3.42 -6.29
C PRO A 309 17.22 -3.25 -7.61
N TRP A 310 16.27 -4.14 -7.92
CA TRP A 310 15.54 -4.17 -9.19
C TRP A 310 14.64 -2.94 -9.41
N ASP A 311 14.08 -2.39 -8.33
CA ASP A 311 13.09 -1.31 -8.35
C ASP A 311 13.56 -0.09 -9.13
N LYS A 312 14.84 0.28 -8.93
CA LYS A 312 15.45 1.47 -9.54
C LYS A 312 15.41 1.44 -11.06
N ASN A 313 15.55 0.25 -11.65
CA ASN A 313 15.67 0.09 -13.10
C ASN A 313 14.35 -0.32 -13.75
N LEU A 314 13.49 -1.04 -13.03
CA LEU A 314 12.26 -1.60 -13.60
C LEU A 314 11.05 -0.68 -13.43
N ALA A 315 10.95 0.07 -12.33
CA ALA A 315 9.75 0.82 -12.02
C ALA A 315 9.70 2.16 -12.79
N PRO A 316 8.73 2.38 -13.70
CA PRO A 316 8.63 3.63 -14.47
C PRO A 316 8.43 4.87 -13.58
N GLY A 317 7.89 4.67 -12.38
CA GLY A 317 7.63 5.72 -11.40
C GLY A 317 8.66 5.79 -10.27
N PHE A 318 9.84 5.16 -10.40
CA PHE A 318 10.87 5.14 -9.36
C PHE A 318 11.23 6.54 -8.86
N LYS A 319 11.38 7.51 -9.77
CA LYS A 319 11.66 8.91 -9.46
C LYS A 319 10.47 9.78 -9.83
N GLN A 320 9.99 10.60 -8.90
CA GLN A 320 8.89 11.53 -9.15
C GLN A 320 9.18 12.89 -8.53
N THR A 321 9.07 13.94 -9.34
CA THR A 321 9.19 15.33 -8.86
C THR A 321 7.82 16.00 -8.82
N VAL A 322 7.58 16.72 -7.74
CA VAL A 322 6.43 17.63 -7.57
C VAL A 322 6.95 19.01 -7.18
N THR A 323 6.28 20.06 -7.65
CA THR A 323 6.60 21.44 -7.28
C THR A 323 5.49 21.96 -6.39
N MET A 324 5.85 22.50 -5.23
CA MET A 324 4.94 23.15 -4.29
C MET A 324 5.48 24.53 -3.92
N LYS A 325 4.58 25.46 -3.58
CA LYS A 325 5.02 26.73 -3.00
C LYS A 325 5.43 26.53 -1.55
N ARG A 326 6.41 27.31 -1.07
CA ARG A 326 6.83 27.30 0.33
C ARG A 326 5.65 27.44 1.30
N ASN A 327 4.77 28.42 1.08
CA ASN A 327 3.61 28.63 1.93
C ASN A 327 2.62 27.45 1.91
N GLU A 328 2.51 26.73 0.79
CA GLU A 328 1.68 25.52 0.72
C GLU A 328 2.26 24.40 1.58
N ILE A 329 3.60 24.22 1.57
CA ILE A 329 4.29 23.25 2.43
C ILE A 329 4.06 23.58 3.90
N LEU A 330 4.28 24.84 4.29
CA LEU A 330 4.06 25.28 5.68
C LEU A 330 2.61 25.04 6.12
N GLN A 331 1.62 25.43 5.30
CA GLN A 331 0.21 25.18 5.60
C GLN A 331 -0.13 23.69 5.75
N LYS A 332 0.38 22.83 4.86
CA LYS A 332 0.17 21.38 4.94
C LYS A 332 0.81 20.75 6.17
N LEU A 333 1.90 21.33 6.66
CA LEU A 333 2.59 20.92 7.88
C LEU A 333 2.05 21.62 9.15
N ASN A 334 1.01 22.46 9.02
CA ASN A 334 0.46 23.26 10.10
C ASN A 334 1.50 24.18 10.77
N LEU A 335 2.32 24.84 9.95
CA LEU A 335 3.35 25.79 10.35
C LEU A 335 2.98 27.20 9.88
N ASP A 336 3.11 28.18 10.77
CA ASP A 336 2.73 29.57 10.48
C ASP A 336 3.77 30.33 9.65
N ALA A 337 5.05 30.17 10.00
CA ALA A 337 6.15 30.88 9.36
C ALA A 337 7.49 30.17 9.56
N ILE A 338 8.51 30.60 8.82
CA ILE A 338 9.90 30.17 9.03
C ILE A 338 10.57 31.11 10.03
N PRO A 339 11.04 30.63 11.20
CA PRO A 339 11.72 31.47 12.18
C PRO A 339 12.97 32.16 11.61
N VAL A 340 13.21 33.42 11.98
CA VAL A 340 14.35 34.22 11.50
C VAL A 340 15.70 33.52 11.78
N THR A 341 15.78 32.75 12.87
CA THR A 341 16.96 31.94 13.22
C THR A 341 17.28 30.89 12.16
N THR A 342 16.26 30.24 11.59
CA THR A 342 16.42 29.24 10.52
C THR A 342 16.70 29.87 9.15
N GLN A 343 16.27 31.12 8.92
CA GLN A 343 16.59 31.85 7.70
C GLN A 343 18.08 32.23 7.61
N LYS A 344 18.74 32.50 8.74
CA LYS A 344 20.17 32.86 8.79
C LYS A 344 21.09 31.73 8.30
N SER A 345 20.69 30.47 8.49
CA SER A 345 21.44 29.31 7.96
C SER A 345 21.15 29.03 6.48
N GLY A 346 20.22 29.75 5.86
CA GLY A 346 19.80 29.55 4.46
C GLY A 346 18.97 28.30 4.17
N SER A 347 18.99 27.29 5.07
CA SER A 347 18.19 26.07 4.95
C SER A 347 17.10 26.01 6.02
N TRP A 348 15.84 26.06 5.60
CA TRP A 348 14.65 25.90 6.46
C TRP A 348 14.12 24.46 6.48
N MET A 349 14.80 23.56 5.77
CA MET A 349 14.55 22.12 5.76
C MET A 349 15.90 21.41 5.91
N GLU A 350 15.98 20.39 6.75
CA GLU A 350 17.20 19.62 6.99
C GLU A 350 16.87 18.18 7.36
N VAL A 351 17.55 17.20 6.74
CA VAL A 351 17.45 15.80 7.17
C VAL A 351 18.36 15.59 8.37
N LEU A 352 17.79 15.17 9.50
CA LEU A 352 18.54 14.91 10.74
C LEU A 352 19.09 13.49 10.75
N SER A 353 18.29 12.51 10.31
CA SER A 353 18.70 11.11 10.28
C SER A 353 17.94 10.30 9.21
N THR A 354 18.51 9.16 8.84
CA THR A 354 17.91 8.21 7.89
C THR A 354 17.79 6.82 8.51
N THR A 355 16.84 6.04 8.00
CA THR A 355 16.62 4.64 8.41
C THR A 355 17.64 3.72 7.74
N LYS A 356 17.66 2.45 8.15
CA LYS A 356 18.45 1.40 7.48
C LYS A 356 18.06 1.25 6.00
N GLY A 357 16.78 1.45 5.67
CA GLY A 357 16.29 1.45 4.29
C GLY A 357 16.50 2.79 3.54
N HIS A 358 17.28 3.71 4.10
CA HIS A 358 17.63 5.01 3.52
C HIS A 358 16.44 5.95 3.26
N ARG A 359 15.33 5.79 3.98
CA ARG A 359 14.26 6.81 4.06
C ARG A 359 14.59 7.82 5.15
N ILE A 360 14.00 9.01 5.07
CA ILE A 360 14.13 10.01 6.12
C ILE A 360 13.46 9.46 7.37
N LYS A 361 14.23 9.36 8.46
CA LYS A 361 13.71 8.98 9.77
C LYS A 361 13.18 10.22 10.47
N GLU A 362 14.04 11.23 10.60
CA GLU A 362 13.72 12.53 11.19
C GLU A 362 14.27 13.67 10.32
N MET A 363 13.50 14.75 10.25
CA MET A 363 13.92 15.98 9.59
C MET A 363 13.36 17.20 10.31
N GLN A 364 14.09 18.32 10.21
CA GLN A 364 13.64 19.60 10.69
C GLN A 364 13.04 20.41 9.54
N ILE A 365 11.86 21.03 9.75
CA ILE A 365 11.23 21.96 8.83
C ILE A 365 10.77 23.18 9.62
N ALA A 366 11.30 24.36 9.28
CA ALA A 366 11.02 25.62 9.95
C ALA A 366 11.24 25.58 11.48
N GLY A 367 12.22 24.80 11.95
CA GLY A 367 12.54 24.64 13.37
C GLY A 367 11.81 23.50 14.07
N GLU A 368 10.70 23.02 13.51
CA GLU A 368 9.93 21.88 14.04
C GLU A 368 10.47 20.55 13.50
N THR A 369 10.39 19.50 14.33
CA THR A 369 10.87 18.15 13.96
C THR A 369 9.71 17.28 13.49
N PHE A 370 9.90 16.61 12.35
CA PHE A 370 8.93 15.70 11.76
C PHE A 370 9.57 14.36 11.44
N SER A 371 8.75 13.30 11.46
CA SER A 371 9.15 12.03 10.87
C SER A 371 9.01 12.06 9.34
N GLY A 372 9.83 11.30 8.61
CA GLY A 372 9.68 11.17 7.16
C GLY A 372 8.28 10.68 6.72
N PRO A 373 7.69 9.63 7.36
CA PRO A 373 6.33 9.18 7.07
C PRO A 373 5.26 10.27 7.26
N GLU A 374 5.40 11.11 8.28
CA GLU A 374 4.49 12.23 8.54
C GLU A 374 4.57 13.28 7.43
N VAL A 375 5.77 13.73 7.07
CA VAL A 375 5.96 14.68 5.96
C VAL A 375 5.42 14.10 4.65
N ARG A 376 5.69 12.82 4.38
CA ARG A 376 5.13 12.12 3.21
C ARG A 376 3.61 12.21 3.18
N LYS A 377 2.94 11.90 4.30
CA LYS A 377 1.47 11.92 4.42
C LYS A 377 0.91 13.33 4.21
N LEU A 378 1.42 14.31 4.94
CA LEU A 378 0.92 15.69 4.92
C LEU A 378 1.13 16.37 3.57
N LEU A 379 2.26 16.11 2.92
CA LEU A 379 2.58 16.68 1.61
C LEU A 379 1.99 15.87 0.44
N GLY A 380 1.55 14.63 0.65
CA GLY A 380 1.05 13.75 -0.41
C GLY A 380 2.17 13.24 -1.32
N LEU A 381 3.34 12.95 -0.74
CA LEU A 381 4.51 12.44 -1.46
C LEU A 381 4.40 10.93 -1.68
N ARG A 382 5.07 10.42 -2.72
CA ARG A 382 5.08 8.99 -3.02
C ARG A 382 5.78 8.17 -1.93
N SER A 383 6.87 8.68 -1.37
CA SER A 383 7.67 8.00 -0.35
C SER A 383 8.25 9.02 0.64
N SER A 384 8.82 8.53 1.74
CA SER A 384 9.60 9.33 2.70
C SER A 384 11.10 9.35 2.39
N GLN A 385 11.52 8.90 1.21
CA GLN A 385 12.83 9.27 0.67
C GLN A 385 12.63 10.34 -0.40
N PHE A 386 13.09 11.55 -0.11
CA PHE A 386 13.06 12.64 -1.06
C PHE A 386 14.23 13.61 -0.87
N SER A 387 14.50 14.37 -1.92
CA SER A 387 15.42 15.51 -1.95
C SER A 387 14.68 16.73 -2.49
N TRP A 388 15.12 17.94 -2.16
CA TRP A 388 14.48 19.16 -2.64
C TRP A 388 15.46 20.17 -3.24
N LYS A 389 14.92 21.02 -4.10
CA LYS A 389 15.60 22.23 -4.60
C LYS A 389 14.65 23.42 -4.46
N THR A 390 15.15 24.53 -3.93
CA THR A 390 14.38 25.76 -3.76
C THR A 390 14.77 26.77 -4.83
N THR A 391 13.79 27.39 -5.47
CA THR A 391 14.01 28.47 -6.45
C THR A 391 12.95 29.54 -6.23
N GLY A 392 13.35 30.69 -5.68
CA GLY A 392 12.40 31.70 -5.20
C GLY A 392 11.48 31.10 -4.14
N ASP A 393 10.17 31.11 -4.40
CA ASP A 393 9.13 30.54 -3.52
C ASP A 393 8.75 29.11 -3.86
N GLU A 394 9.29 28.54 -4.94
CA GLU A 394 9.00 27.18 -5.36
C GLU A 394 9.99 26.18 -4.78
N VAL A 395 9.47 25.02 -4.37
CA VAL A 395 10.23 23.91 -3.84
C VAL A 395 9.93 22.69 -4.71
N GLN A 396 10.95 22.23 -5.43
CA GLN A 396 10.89 21.03 -6.25
C GLN A 396 11.29 19.84 -5.39
N ILE A 397 10.32 19.03 -4.97
CA ILE A 397 10.52 17.84 -4.15
C ILE A 397 10.58 16.62 -5.06
N THR A 398 11.72 15.93 -5.05
CA THR A 398 11.95 14.71 -5.83
C THR A 398 11.96 13.51 -4.88
N THR A 399 10.96 12.65 -5.03
CA THR A 399 10.80 11.39 -4.29
C THR A 399 11.39 10.21 -5.05
N PHE A 400 11.76 9.18 -4.30
CA PHE A 400 12.35 7.93 -4.79
C PHE A 400 11.61 6.73 -4.19
N GLY A 401 11.17 5.80 -5.04
CA GLY A 401 10.23 4.74 -4.67
C GLY A 401 8.80 5.24 -4.48
N TYR A 402 7.90 4.32 -4.18
CA TYR A 402 6.48 4.58 -3.99
C TYR A 402 5.85 3.62 -2.98
N GLY A 403 5.34 4.18 -1.89
CA GLY A 403 4.72 3.43 -0.79
C GLY A 403 5.50 3.57 0.51
N HIS A 404 5.03 2.83 1.52
CA HIS A 404 5.56 2.90 2.88
C HIS A 404 6.92 2.19 3.05
N GLY A 405 7.24 1.21 2.19
CA GLY A 405 8.55 0.57 2.17
C GLY A 405 8.69 -0.71 2.99
N VAL A 406 7.67 -1.13 3.74
CA VAL A 406 7.74 -2.30 4.65
C VAL A 406 7.26 -3.57 3.96
N GLY A 407 8.01 -4.67 4.09
CA GLY A 407 7.66 -5.98 3.52
C GLY A 407 7.97 -6.08 2.03
N MET A 408 7.06 -6.64 1.22
CA MET A 408 7.37 -6.95 -0.19
C MET A 408 7.24 -5.74 -1.12
N SER A 409 8.30 -5.44 -1.88
CA SER A 409 8.19 -4.55 -3.05
C SER A 409 7.57 -5.29 -4.23
N GLN A 410 6.52 -4.75 -4.84
CA GLN A 410 5.87 -5.35 -6.01
C GLN A 410 6.78 -5.32 -7.24
N TRP A 411 7.44 -4.19 -7.51
CA TRP A 411 8.40 -4.08 -8.62
C TRP A 411 9.67 -4.90 -8.36
N GLY A 412 10.11 -4.97 -7.11
CA GLY A 412 11.21 -5.84 -6.70
C GLY A 412 10.88 -7.32 -6.88
N ALA A 413 9.69 -7.76 -6.48
CA ALA A 413 9.18 -9.11 -6.74
C ALA A 413 9.12 -9.44 -8.24
N ASN A 414 8.71 -8.48 -9.07
CA ASN A 414 8.73 -8.65 -10.53
C ASN A 414 10.15 -8.76 -11.09
N GLY A 415 11.12 -8.04 -10.52
CA GLY A 415 12.53 -8.15 -10.88
C GLY A 415 13.12 -9.51 -10.54
N MET A 416 12.94 -9.99 -9.32
CA MET A 416 13.32 -11.34 -8.92
C MET A 416 12.67 -12.41 -9.81
N ALA A 417 11.38 -12.26 -10.13
CA ALA A 417 10.69 -13.19 -11.02
C ALA A 417 11.23 -13.14 -12.48
N GLN A 418 11.76 -12.00 -12.94
CA GLN A 418 12.44 -11.90 -14.23
C GLN A 418 13.78 -12.65 -14.24
N GLU A 419 14.42 -12.77 -13.08
CA GLU A 419 15.66 -13.53 -12.87
C GLU A 419 15.39 -15.02 -12.57
N GLY A 420 14.14 -15.46 -12.62
CA GLY A 420 13.76 -16.87 -12.46
C GLY A 420 13.49 -17.32 -11.03
N HIS A 421 13.45 -16.40 -10.06
CA HIS A 421 13.06 -16.73 -8.69
C HIS A 421 11.58 -17.14 -8.62
N THR A 422 11.32 -18.20 -7.85
CA THR A 422 9.96 -18.66 -7.54
C THR A 422 9.28 -17.74 -6.52
N ALA A 423 7.95 -17.78 -6.45
CA ALA A 423 7.15 -17.02 -5.49
C ALA A 423 7.62 -17.23 -4.04
N THR A 424 7.99 -18.45 -3.67
CA THR A 424 8.44 -18.74 -2.29
C THR A 424 9.82 -18.15 -1.99
N GLN A 425 10.74 -18.11 -2.96
CA GLN A 425 12.03 -17.44 -2.83
C GLN A 425 11.85 -15.92 -2.73
N ILE A 426 10.97 -15.34 -3.55
CA ILE A 426 10.61 -13.92 -3.48
C ILE A 426 10.10 -13.57 -2.08
N LEU A 427 9.15 -14.34 -1.55
CA LEU A 427 8.58 -14.07 -0.23
C LEU A 427 9.59 -14.26 0.90
N LYS A 428 10.44 -15.29 0.84
CA LYS A 428 11.51 -15.49 1.83
C LYS A 428 12.56 -14.37 1.83
N HIS A 429 12.76 -13.70 0.69
CA HIS A 429 13.62 -12.52 0.60
C HIS A 429 13.03 -11.34 1.37
N TYR A 430 11.75 -11.01 1.11
CA TYR A 430 11.10 -9.83 1.69
C TYR A 430 10.61 -10.02 3.13
N TYR A 431 10.37 -11.26 3.55
CA TYR A 431 9.87 -11.57 4.89
C TYR A 431 10.84 -12.49 5.62
N THR A 432 11.61 -11.94 6.55
CA THR A 432 12.71 -12.67 7.19
C THR A 432 12.20 -13.80 8.10
N GLY A 433 12.76 -15.00 7.94
CA GLY A 433 12.50 -16.13 8.83
C GLY A 433 11.10 -16.74 8.73
N ILE A 434 10.34 -16.42 7.67
CA ILE A 434 9.02 -17.01 7.48
C ILE A 434 9.08 -18.48 7.08
N SER A 435 7.98 -19.18 7.35
CA SER A 435 7.64 -20.49 6.82
C SER A 435 6.32 -20.44 6.05
N PHE A 436 5.98 -21.49 5.33
CA PHE A 436 4.70 -21.58 4.62
C PHE A 436 3.75 -22.53 5.35
N GLY A 437 2.47 -22.16 5.37
CA GLY A 437 1.38 -22.94 5.96
C GLY A 437 0.18 -23.04 5.02
N GLN A 438 -0.89 -23.65 5.52
CA GLN A 438 -2.14 -23.85 4.79
C GLN A 438 -3.27 -23.04 5.41
N ALA A 439 -3.97 -22.24 4.61
CA ALA A 439 -5.12 -21.45 5.04
C ALA A 439 -6.24 -22.34 5.60
N SER A 440 -6.51 -23.45 4.92
CA SER A 440 -7.47 -24.49 5.30
C SER A 440 -7.24 -24.98 6.72
N LYS A 441 -5.99 -25.34 7.08
CA LYS A 441 -5.63 -25.78 8.43
C LYS A 441 -5.82 -24.69 9.48
N MET A 442 -5.47 -23.45 9.17
CA MET A 442 -5.61 -22.34 10.12
C MET A 442 -7.07 -21.98 10.40
N LEU A 443 -7.93 -22.17 9.42
CA LEU A 443 -9.35 -21.81 9.52
C LEU A 443 -10.25 -23.00 9.87
N ALA A 444 -9.75 -24.23 9.87
CA ALA A 444 -10.49 -25.44 10.24
C ALA A 444 -10.88 -25.54 11.73
N SER A 445 -10.32 -24.69 12.60
CA SER A 445 -10.59 -24.68 14.04
C SER A 445 -11.75 -23.76 14.46
N LYS A 446 -12.57 -23.31 13.49
CA LYS A 446 -13.70 -22.39 13.71
C LYS A 446 -15.04 -22.98 13.34
#